data_AF-A0A7J6KLD3-F1
#
_entry.id   AF-A0A7J6KLD3-F1
#
_cell.length_a   1.000
_cell.length_b   1.000
_cell.length_c   1.000
_cell.angle_alpha   90.00
_cell.angle_beta   90.00
_cell.angle_gamma   90.00
#
_symmetry.space_group_name_H-M   'P 1'
#
loop_
_entity.id
_entity.type
_entity.pdbx_description
1 polymer ?
#
loop_
_entity_poly.entity_id
_entity_poly.type
_entity_poly.pdbx_seq_one_letter_code
_entity_poly.pdbx_strand_id
1 'polypeptide(L)'
;ISHKIYLENKKANGLTIYLEGVAIGNGMTHPEEQYKWYPLMAFNSSTAPSRVSEKEYKEMLEAVPGCVEAIRKCNKAGGIPCTKAFFQCNRALFAPYQSKDLNPYDMRQKCEHPPLCYDFSNVDKFLNEKKVQEELGVDTKWQDCNTIVNVMFNWDFMHNFHHLLIDQVEAGTRVLIYAGDVDYICNWIGNKHWALNLEWEGQEQFNKQDDLDIKVFTEVA
;
A
#
# COMPACT_ATOMS: atom_id res chain seq x y z
N ILE A 1 -10.48 -4.20 -8.55
CA ILE A 1 -11.08 -3.63 -9.78
C ILE A 1 -10.59 -4.37 -11.03
N SER A 2 -9.28 -4.40 -11.30
CA SER A 2 -8.69 -5.05 -12.49
C SER A 2 -9.12 -6.51 -12.66
N HIS A 3 -9.08 -7.30 -11.59
CA HIS A 3 -9.53 -8.69 -11.62
C HIS A 3 -11.03 -8.83 -11.98
N LYS A 4 -11.88 -7.88 -11.55
CA LYS A 4 -13.30 -7.88 -11.92
C LYS A 4 -13.46 -7.60 -13.42
N ILE A 5 -12.71 -6.65 -13.99
CA ILE A 5 -12.68 -6.38 -15.43
C ILE A 5 -12.27 -7.65 -16.20
N TYR A 6 -11.20 -8.30 -15.76
CA TYR A 6 -10.71 -9.55 -16.35
C TYR A 6 -11.80 -10.64 -16.38
N LEU A 7 -12.48 -10.87 -15.25
CA LEU A 7 -13.54 -11.87 -15.16
C LEU A 7 -14.77 -11.52 -16.01
N GLU A 8 -15.18 -10.24 -16.08
CA GLU A 8 -16.34 -9.84 -16.88
C GLU A 8 -16.05 -9.85 -18.39
N ASN A 9 -14.83 -9.49 -18.80
CA ASN A 9 -14.40 -9.64 -20.20
C ASN A 9 -14.46 -11.11 -20.65
N LYS A 10 -14.04 -12.05 -19.80
CA LYS A 10 -14.14 -13.49 -20.09
C LYS A 10 -15.57 -14.00 -20.27
N LYS A 11 -16.55 -13.38 -19.60
CA LYS A 11 -17.96 -13.76 -19.73
C LYS A 11 -18.61 -13.25 -21.02
N ALA A 12 -17.96 -12.33 -21.75
CA ALA A 12 -18.52 -11.64 -22.90
C ALA A 12 -19.88 -10.97 -22.63
N ASN A 13 -20.14 -10.58 -21.38
CA ASN A 13 -21.38 -9.94 -20.96
C ASN A 13 -21.19 -8.42 -20.90
N GLY A 14 -21.75 -7.71 -21.88
CA GLY A 14 -21.78 -6.24 -21.89
C GLY A 14 -20.51 -5.59 -22.46
N LEU A 15 -20.14 -4.44 -21.92
CA LEU A 15 -19.04 -3.61 -22.42
C LEU A 15 -17.67 -4.25 -22.10
N THR A 16 -16.91 -4.58 -23.13
CA THR A 16 -15.50 -5.00 -22.98
C THR A 16 -14.62 -3.80 -22.63
N ILE A 17 -13.83 -3.92 -21.56
CA ILE A 17 -12.83 -2.94 -21.17
C ILE A 17 -11.45 -3.54 -21.40
N TYR A 18 -10.71 -3.03 -22.40
CA TYR A 18 -9.36 -3.51 -22.71
C TYR A 18 -8.35 -2.95 -21.70
N LEU A 19 -8.02 -3.75 -20.68
CA LEU A 19 -7.04 -3.39 -19.67
C LEU A 19 -5.63 -3.82 -20.12
N GLU A 20 -4.81 -2.86 -20.49
CA GLU A 20 -3.42 -3.07 -20.95
C GLU A 20 -2.44 -3.43 -19.81
N GLY A 21 -2.75 -2.99 -18.59
CA GLY A 21 -1.90 -3.20 -17.45
C GLY A 21 -2.38 -2.48 -16.20
N VAL A 22 -1.70 -2.74 -15.09
CA VAL A 22 -1.92 -2.11 -13.79
C VAL A 22 -0.59 -1.65 -13.23
N ALA A 23 -0.54 -0.42 -12.74
CA ALA A 23 0.58 0.09 -11.97
C ALA A 23 0.15 0.34 -10.52
N ILE A 24 0.88 -0.20 -9.56
CA ILE A 24 0.61 -0.07 -8.11
C ILE A 24 1.81 0.59 -7.47
N GLY A 25 1.63 1.86 -7.08
CA GLY A 25 2.62 2.67 -6.38
C GLY A 25 2.44 2.58 -4.88
N ASN A 26 3.48 2.25 -4.12
CA ASN A 26 3.45 2.24 -2.65
C ASN A 26 2.17 1.55 -2.11
N GLY A 27 1.91 0.33 -2.60
CA GLY A 27 0.66 -0.38 -2.32
C GLY A 27 0.71 -1.21 -1.04
N MET A 28 -0.47 -1.43 -0.43
CA MET A 28 -0.73 -2.49 0.55
C MET A 28 -1.55 -3.59 -0.15
N THR A 29 -0.90 -4.67 -0.57
CA THR A 29 -1.45 -5.71 -1.46
C THR A 29 -1.36 -7.11 -0.86
N HIS A 30 -0.30 -7.37 -0.09
CA HIS A 30 -0.09 -8.60 0.65
C HIS A 30 0.27 -8.29 2.11
N PRO A 31 -0.71 -7.87 2.95
CA PRO A 31 -0.45 -7.50 4.34
C PRO A 31 0.35 -8.55 5.12
N GLU A 32 0.06 -9.84 4.91
CA GLU A 32 0.78 -10.91 5.63
C GLU A 32 2.29 -10.86 5.40
N GLU A 33 2.74 -10.62 4.17
CA GLU A 33 4.16 -10.47 3.85
C GLU A 33 4.68 -9.10 4.22
N GLN A 34 3.97 -8.04 3.83
CA GLN A 34 4.43 -6.66 3.98
C GLN A 34 4.64 -6.26 5.45
N TYR A 35 3.78 -6.73 6.37
CA TYR A 35 3.92 -6.40 7.78
C TYR A 35 5.20 -6.94 8.43
N LYS A 36 5.82 -8.00 7.86
CA LYS A 36 7.09 -8.55 8.35
C LYS A 36 8.24 -7.55 8.24
N TRP A 37 8.13 -6.56 7.37
CA TRP A 37 9.22 -5.67 6.96
C TRP A 37 9.21 -4.30 7.63
N TYR A 38 8.16 -3.94 8.38
CA TYR A 38 8.13 -2.72 9.19
C TYR A 38 9.31 -2.58 10.16
N PRO A 39 9.75 -3.63 10.90
CA PRO A 39 10.88 -3.51 11.81
C PRO A 39 12.18 -3.12 11.08
N LEU A 40 12.48 -3.79 9.96
CA LEU A 40 13.68 -3.52 9.18
C LEU A 40 13.63 -2.13 8.56
N MET A 41 12.48 -1.75 7.97
CA MET A 41 12.30 -0.42 7.39
C MET A 41 12.52 0.68 8.44
N ALA A 42 11.94 0.54 9.64
CA ALA A 42 12.10 1.54 10.71
C ALA A 42 13.54 1.63 11.25
N PHE A 43 14.26 0.52 11.31
CA PHE A 43 15.55 0.44 11.98
C PHE A 43 16.75 0.67 11.05
N ASN A 44 16.74 0.07 9.86
CA ASN A 44 17.85 0.11 8.91
C ASN A 44 17.37 -0.15 7.47
N SER A 45 16.65 0.81 6.87
CA SER A 45 16.18 0.71 5.48
C SER A 45 17.29 0.89 4.43
N SER A 46 18.50 1.31 4.83
CA SER A 46 19.61 1.77 3.98
C SER A 46 19.33 3.04 3.16
N THR A 47 18.07 3.49 3.08
CA THR A 47 17.60 4.60 2.22
C THR A 47 17.07 5.79 3.01
N ALA A 48 16.79 5.60 4.31
CA ALA A 48 16.28 6.62 5.22
C ALA A 48 16.96 6.53 6.61
N PRO A 49 16.93 7.61 7.42
CA PRO A 49 17.46 7.57 8.77
C PRO A 49 16.74 6.52 9.64
N SER A 50 17.47 5.88 10.54
CA SER A 50 16.88 5.00 11.56
C SER A 50 15.88 5.79 12.42
N ARG A 51 14.67 5.26 12.57
CA ARG A 51 13.54 5.91 13.27
C ARG A 51 13.16 5.20 14.57
N VAL A 52 13.71 4.02 14.83
CA VAL A 52 13.51 3.26 16.08
C VAL A 52 14.84 2.89 16.72
N SER A 53 14.84 2.81 18.04
CA SER A 53 15.96 2.30 18.83
C SER A 53 16.13 0.80 18.63
N GLU A 54 17.29 0.26 18.97
CA GLU A 54 17.53 -1.20 18.92
C GLU A 54 16.55 -1.99 19.80
N LYS A 55 16.14 -1.41 20.93
CA LYS A 55 15.14 -2.02 21.81
C LYS A 55 13.78 -2.10 21.12
N GLU A 56 13.28 -1.00 20.57
CA GLU A 56 12.01 -0.97 19.83
C GLU A 56 12.05 -1.90 18.62
N TYR A 57 13.17 -1.95 17.90
CA TYR A 57 13.36 -2.90 16.79
C TYR A 57 13.20 -4.36 17.23
N LYS A 58 13.82 -4.76 18.34
CA LYS A 58 13.66 -6.12 18.90
C LYS A 58 12.23 -6.41 19.33
N GLU A 59 11.57 -5.46 20.00
CA GLU A 59 10.15 -5.59 20.39
C GLU A 59 9.22 -5.71 19.17
N MET A 60 9.49 -4.95 18.11
CA MET A 60 8.76 -5.06 16.84
C MET A 60 8.97 -6.43 16.20
N LEU A 61 10.21 -6.93 16.13
CA LEU A 61 10.52 -8.27 15.60
C LEU A 61 9.79 -9.37 16.37
N GLU A 62 9.78 -9.31 17.71
CA GLU A 62 9.06 -10.26 18.57
C GLU A 62 7.54 -10.23 18.33
N ALA A 63 6.99 -9.09 17.92
CA ALA A 63 5.57 -8.96 17.63
C ALA A 63 5.16 -9.43 16.22
N VAL A 64 6.10 -9.55 15.28
CA VAL A 64 5.83 -9.96 13.88
C VAL A 64 5.04 -11.29 13.81
N PRO A 65 5.45 -12.39 14.47
CA PRO A 65 4.73 -13.67 14.37
C PRO A 65 3.27 -13.56 14.81
N GLY A 66 3.00 -12.80 15.89
CA GLY A 66 1.64 -12.59 16.39
C GLY A 66 0.78 -11.79 15.41
N CYS A 67 1.35 -10.77 14.76
CA CYS A 67 0.67 -10.01 13.72
C CYS A 67 0.37 -10.88 12.49
N VAL A 68 1.36 -11.60 11.96
CA VAL A 68 1.22 -12.50 10.80
C VAL A 68 0.12 -13.53 11.05
N GLU A 69 0.09 -14.14 12.23
CA GLU A 69 -0.96 -15.11 12.59
C GLU A 69 -2.35 -14.46 12.70
N ALA A 70 -2.45 -13.23 13.18
CA ALA A 70 -3.71 -12.49 13.18
C ALA A 70 -4.20 -12.20 11.75
N ILE A 71 -3.29 -11.84 10.84
CA ILE A 71 -3.58 -11.63 9.42
C ILE A 71 -4.03 -12.94 8.75
N ARG A 72 -3.40 -14.08 9.05
CA ARG A 72 -3.86 -15.39 8.55
C ARG A 72 -5.28 -15.72 8.98
N LYS A 73 -5.61 -15.47 10.26
CA LYS A 73 -6.97 -15.64 10.77
C LYS A 73 -7.97 -14.72 10.07
N CYS A 74 -7.59 -13.48 9.79
CA CYS A 74 -8.36 -12.58 8.96
C CYS A 74 -8.63 -13.18 7.58
N ASN A 75 -7.58 -13.59 6.86
CA ASN A 75 -7.72 -14.15 5.51
C ASN A 75 -8.58 -15.41 5.45
N LYS A 76 -8.57 -16.23 6.52
CA LYS A 76 -9.42 -17.43 6.61
C LYS A 76 -10.88 -17.14 6.94
N ALA A 77 -11.17 -16.15 7.78
CA ALA A 77 -12.50 -15.97 8.39
C ALA A 77 -13.22 -14.68 7.99
N GLY A 78 -12.50 -13.66 7.48
CA GLY A 78 -13.03 -12.32 7.23
C GLY A 78 -13.52 -11.61 8.50
N GLY A 79 -14.20 -10.48 8.33
CA GLY A 79 -14.98 -9.82 9.39
C GLY A 79 -14.19 -9.41 10.63
N ILE A 80 -14.68 -9.78 11.82
CA ILE A 80 -14.11 -9.38 13.12
C ILE A 80 -12.62 -9.76 13.27
N PRO A 81 -12.17 -10.98 12.91
CA PRO A 81 -10.75 -11.31 12.82
C PRO A 81 -9.89 -10.28 12.08
N CYS A 82 -10.39 -9.70 10.98
CA CYS A 82 -9.69 -8.68 10.22
C CYS A 82 -9.57 -7.35 10.97
N THR A 83 -10.65 -6.87 11.59
CA THR A 83 -10.58 -5.69 12.45
C THR A 83 -9.61 -5.89 13.62
N LYS A 84 -9.59 -7.08 14.22
CA LYS A 84 -8.64 -7.40 15.31
C LYS A 84 -7.19 -7.40 14.81
N ALA A 85 -6.93 -8.03 13.67
CA ALA A 85 -5.63 -8.03 13.03
C ALA A 85 -5.17 -6.60 12.72
N PHE A 86 -6.07 -5.77 12.17
CA PHE A 86 -5.82 -4.35 11.90
C PHE A 86 -5.29 -3.62 13.13
N PHE A 87 -6.01 -3.67 14.24
CA PHE A 87 -5.57 -2.97 15.45
C PHE A 87 -4.32 -3.58 16.09
N GLN A 88 -4.22 -4.91 16.13
CA GLN A 88 -3.08 -5.61 16.74
C GLN A 88 -1.78 -5.30 16.00
N CYS A 89 -1.78 -5.46 14.67
CA CYS A 89 -0.61 -5.23 13.83
C CYS A 89 -0.19 -3.76 13.82
N ASN A 90 -1.13 -2.82 13.64
CA ASN A 90 -0.80 -1.39 13.63
C ASN A 90 -0.28 -0.92 14.99
N ARG A 91 -0.83 -1.42 16.10
CA ARG A 91 -0.31 -1.11 17.44
C ARG A 91 1.12 -1.61 17.63
N ALA A 92 1.43 -2.81 17.16
CA ALA A 92 2.72 -3.43 17.41
C ALA A 92 3.83 -2.97 16.44
N LEU A 93 3.48 -2.74 15.18
CA LEU A 93 4.45 -2.56 14.10
C LEU A 93 4.41 -1.18 13.46
N PHE A 94 3.32 -0.42 13.62
CA PHE A 94 3.23 0.93 13.07
C PHE A 94 3.37 2.02 14.13
N ALA A 95 2.73 1.85 15.29
CA ALA A 95 2.75 2.84 16.37
C ALA A 95 4.15 3.20 16.91
N PRO A 96 5.13 2.28 17.02
CA PRO A 96 6.49 2.65 17.44
C PRO A 96 7.15 3.71 16.55
N TYR A 97 6.83 3.70 15.26
CA TYR A 97 7.25 4.74 14.32
C TYR A 97 6.37 6.01 14.45
N GLN A 98 5.04 5.82 14.42
CA GLN A 98 4.09 6.94 14.35
C GLN A 98 4.11 7.85 15.59
N SER A 99 4.41 7.29 16.77
CA SER A 99 4.45 8.04 18.04
C SER A 99 5.57 9.08 18.16
N LYS A 100 6.42 9.21 17.13
CA LYS A 100 7.60 10.09 17.11
C LYS A 100 7.42 11.35 16.25
N ASP A 101 6.18 11.71 15.92
CA ASP A 101 5.83 12.83 15.04
C ASP A 101 6.52 12.75 13.65
N LEU A 102 6.75 11.54 13.16
CA LEU A 102 7.39 11.28 11.87
C LEU A 102 6.33 11.13 10.77
N ASN A 103 6.66 11.59 9.57
CA ASN A 103 5.78 11.45 8.42
C ASN A 103 5.79 9.96 7.96
N PRO A 104 4.66 9.24 7.98
CA PRO A 104 4.62 7.83 7.55
C PRO A 104 4.77 7.67 6.03
N TYR A 105 4.65 8.76 5.26
CA TYR A 105 4.78 8.79 3.80
C TYR A 105 6.19 9.20 3.34
N ASP A 106 7.01 9.80 4.23
CA ASP A 106 8.41 10.12 3.96
C ASP A 106 9.21 10.08 5.27
N MET A 107 9.96 8.99 5.42
CA MET A 107 10.83 8.72 6.56
C MET A 107 11.96 9.71 6.74
N ARG A 108 12.15 10.73 5.90
CA ARG A 108 13.13 11.80 6.10
C ARG A 108 12.54 12.98 6.87
N GLN A 109 11.21 13.09 6.95
CA GLN A 109 10.50 14.28 7.40
C GLN A 109 9.73 14.05 8.71
N LYS A 110 9.45 15.15 9.41
CA LYS A 110 8.43 15.18 10.47
C LYS A 110 7.03 15.30 9.85
N CYS A 111 6.01 14.88 10.59
CA CYS A 111 4.62 15.09 10.21
C CYS A 111 4.19 16.50 10.64
N GLU A 112 4.36 17.49 9.75
CA GLU A 112 4.06 18.90 10.08
C GLU A 112 2.55 19.21 10.03
N HIS A 113 1.80 18.51 9.18
CA HIS A 113 0.37 18.76 8.94
C HIS A 113 -0.49 17.50 9.15
N PRO A 114 -0.69 17.02 10.39
CA PRO A 114 -1.54 15.86 10.65
C PRO A 114 -2.99 16.10 10.19
N PRO A 115 -3.73 15.06 9.76
CA PRO A 115 -3.36 13.65 9.83
C PRO A 115 -2.59 13.11 8.60
N LEU A 116 -2.54 13.86 7.49
CA LEU A 116 -1.91 13.42 6.23
C LEU A 116 -0.45 13.88 6.07
N CYS A 117 0.08 14.61 7.05
CA CYS A 117 1.46 15.09 7.15
C CYS A 117 1.93 16.08 6.08
N TYR A 118 1.07 16.48 5.15
CA TYR A 118 1.34 17.50 4.13
C TYR A 118 0.24 18.57 4.11
N ASP A 119 0.57 19.77 3.65
CA ASP A 119 -0.38 20.87 3.50
C ASP A 119 -1.20 20.71 2.20
N PHE A 120 -2.49 20.39 2.37
CA PHE A 120 -3.47 20.31 1.28
C PHE A 120 -4.38 21.54 1.19
N SER A 121 -4.11 22.61 1.96
CA SER A 121 -4.99 23.79 2.05
C SER A 121 -5.24 24.47 0.69
N ASN A 122 -4.26 24.46 -0.21
CA ASN A 122 -4.43 24.99 -1.57
C ASN A 122 -5.43 24.17 -2.39
N VAL A 123 -5.40 22.84 -2.26
CA VAL A 123 -6.33 21.93 -2.94
C VAL A 123 -7.73 22.08 -2.34
N ASP A 124 -7.84 22.10 -1.01
CA ASP A 124 -9.09 22.32 -0.28
C ASP A 124 -9.75 23.63 -0.69
N LYS A 125 -8.98 24.72 -0.69
CA LYS A 125 -9.48 26.03 -1.08
C LYS A 125 -9.97 26.01 -2.52
N PHE A 126 -9.15 25.54 -3.46
CA PHE A 126 -9.48 25.56 -4.88
C PHE A 126 -10.73 24.73 -5.20
N LEU A 127 -10.81 23.49 -4.70
CA LEU A 127 -11.95 22.59 -5.00
C LEU A 127 -13.24 22.98 -4.27
N ASN A 128 -13.16 23.85 -3.25
CA ASN A 128 -14.32 24.41 -2.58
C ASN A 128 -14.69 25.83 -3.05
N GLU A 129 -14.00 26.39 -4.05
CA GLU A 129 -14.45 27.62 -4.70
C GLU A 129 -15.76 27.35 -5.46
N LYS A 130 -16.80 28.15 -5.21
CA LYS A 130 -18.12 28.00 -5.84
C LYS A 130 -18.03 27.92 -7.36
N LYS A 131 -17.21 28.77 -7.98
CA LYS A 131 -16.99 28.77 -9.43
C LYS A 131 -16.42 27.43 -9.92
N VAL A 132 -15.50 26.82 -9.18
CA VAL A 132 -14.90 25.52 -9.52
C VAL A 132 -15.92 24.41 -9.39
N GLN A 133 -16.73 24.42 -8.31
CA GLN A 133 -17.80 23.44 -8.12
C GLN A 133 -18.89 23.54 -9.20
N GLU A 134 -19.29 24.76 -9.58
CA GLU A 134 -20.24 25.01 -10.66
C GLU A 134 -19.71 24.48 -12.02
N GLU A 135 -18.43 24.72 -12.32
CA GLU A 135 -17.79 24.22 -13.55
C GLU A 135 -17.70 22.70 -13.58
N LEU A 136 -17.42 22.05 -12.43
CA LEU A 136 -17.37 20.60 -12.30
C LEU A 136 -18.76 19.94 -12.20
N GLY A 137 -19.83 20.73 -12.04
CA GLY A 137 -21.19 20.24 -11.89
C GLY A 137 -21.44 19.49 -10.57
N VAL A 138 -20.77 19.91 -9.49
CA VAL A 138 -20.90 19.30 -8.15
C VAL A 138 -21.42 20.32 -7.13
N ASP A 139 -22.09 19.85 -6.09
CA ASP A 139 -22.66 20.68 -5.02
C ASP A 139 -22.20 20.26 -3.61
N THR A 140 -21.19 19.40 -3.54
CA THR A 140 -20.71 18.79 -2.30
C THR A 140 -19.38 19.41 -1.88
N LYS A 141 -19.23 19.68 -0.57
CA LYS A 141 -17.97 20.13 0.01
C LYS A 141 -16.89 19.06 -0.20
N TRP A 142 -15.79 19.47 -0.83
CA TRP A 142 -14.61 18.63 -1.01
C TRP A 142 -13.85 18.47 0.31
N GLN A 143 -13.24 17.30 0.49
CA GLN A 143 -12.31 16.97 1.57
C GLN A 143 -11.32 15.91 1.05
N ASP A 144 -10.08 15.91 1.55
CA ASP A 144 -9.04 14.96 1.12
C ASP A 144 -9.43 13.50 1.38
N CYS A 145 -10.00 13.23 2.55
CA CYS A 145 -10.30 11.88 3.03
C CYS A 145 -11.61 11.87 3.82
N ASN A 146 -12.43 10.85 3.61
CA ASN A 146 -13.62 10.59 4.43
C ASN A 146 -13.31 9.55 5.51
N THR A 147 -13.16 10.00 6.76
CA THR A 147 -12.82 9.13 7.90
C THR A 147 -13.86 8.05 8.18
N ILE A 148 -15.14 8.30 7.88
CA ILE A 148 -16.21 7.31 8.06
C ILE A 148 -15.99 6.14 7.10
N VAL A 149 -15.73 6.44 5.82
CA VAL A 149 -15.39 5.40 4.83
C VAL A 149 -14.12 4.66 5.25
N ASN A 150 -13.08 5.36 5.70
CA ASN A 150 -11.85 4.73 6.18
C ASN A 150 -12.12 3.72 7.32
N VAL A 151 -12.84 4.13 8.37
CA VAL A 151 -13.19 3.24 9.50
C VAL A 151 -14.04 2.06 9.05
N MET A 152 -14.99 2.28 8.12
CA MET A 152 -15.80 1.20 7.56
C MET A 152 -14.99 0.19 6.75
N PHE A 153 -13.76 0.50 6.33
CA PHE A 153 -12.88 -0.41 5.58
C PHE A 153 -11.79 -1.07 6.43
N ASN A 154 -11.78 -0.88 7.76
CA ASN A 154 -10.80 -1.54 8.66
C ASN A 154 -10.88 -3.08 8.60
N TRP A 155 -12.05 -3.64 8.29
CA TRP A 155 -12.21 -5.09 8.11
C TRP A 155 -11.67 -5.60 6.78
N ASP A 156 -11.44 -4.72 5.81
CA ASP A 156 -10.90 -5.06 4.49
C ASP A 156 -9.36 -5.02 4.48
N PHE A 157 -8.76 -4.09 5.22
CA PHE A 157 -7.33 -3.75 5.17
C PHE A 157 -6.36 -4.93 5.29
N MET A 158 -6.70 -5.94 6.11
CA MET A 158 -5.81 -7.07 6.40
C MET A 158 -6.00 -8.27 5.46
N HIS A 159 -6.85 -8.14 4.44
CA HIS A 159 -6.98 -9.15 3.42
C HIS A 159 -5.78 -9.11 2.46
N ASN A 160 -5.31 -10.31 2.12
CA ASN A 160 -4.32 -10.54 1.08
C ASN A 160 -5.04 -10.50 -0.27
N PHE A 161 -4.72 -9.53 -1.12
CA PHE A 161 -5.33 -9.40 -2.45
C PHE A 161 -4.34 -9.67 -3.61
N HIS A 162 -3.06 -9.86 -3.32
CA HIS A 162 -2.02 -10.18 -4.32
C HIS A 162 -2.41 -11.35 -5.24
N HIS A 163 -3.08 -12.38 -4.73
CA HIS A 163 -3.52 -13.53 -5.52
C HIS A 163 -4.46 -13.17 -6.67
N LEU A 164 -5.16 -12.03 -6.60
CA LEU A 164 -6.03 -11.55 -7.68
C LEU A 164 -5.24 -11.09 -8.92
N LEU A 165 -3.92 -10.95 -8.82
CA LEU A 165 -3.05 -10.59 -9.94
C LEU A 165 -2.60 -11.81 -10.75
N ILE A 166 -2.65 -13.03 -10.20
CA ILE A 166 -2.09 -14.24 -10.81
C ILE A 166 -2.70 -14.49 -12.20
N ASP A 167 -4.02 -14.70 -12.26
CA ASP A 167 -4.75 -14.92 -13.51
C ASP A 167 -4.56 -13.81 -14.56
N GLN A 168 -4.29 -12.58 -14.10
CA GLN A 168 -4.11 -11.42 -14.97
C GLN A 168 -2.71 -11.42 -15.58
N VAL A 169 -1.67 -11.64 -14.77
CA VAL A 169 -0.28 -11.73 -15.23
C VAL A 169 -0.11 -12.91 -16.17
N GLU A 170 -0.69 -14.07 -15.85
CA GLU A 170 -0.67 -15.26 -16.71
C GLU A 170 -1.40 -15.04 -18.04
N ALA A 171 -2.43 -14.19 -18.05
CA ALA A 171 -3.11 -13.78 -19.27
C ALA A 171 -2.39 -12.65 -20.05
N GLY A 172 -1.18 -12.27 -19.65
CA GLY A 172 -0.37 -11.24 -20.33
C GLY A 172 -0.69 -9.80 -19.92
N THR A 173 -1.48 -9.57 -18.87
CA THR A 173 -1.70 -8.22 -18.32
C THR A 173 -0.40 -7.75 -17.68
N ARG A 174 0.12 -6.60 -18.11
CA ARG A 174 1.34 -6.03 -17.54
C ARG A 174 1.08 -5.50 -16.13
N VAL A 175 1.89 -5.90 -15.16
CA VAL A 175 1.80 -5.42 -13.78
C VAL A 175 3.12 -4.73 -13.41
N LEU A 176 3.04 -3.46 -13.02
CA LEU A 176 4.17 -2.68 -12.50
C LEU A 176 3.94 -2.43 -11.01
N ILE A 177 4.82 -2.95 -10.17
CA ILE A 177 4.88 -2.61 -8.75
C ILE A 177 6.05 -1.64 -8.57
N TYR A 178 5.77 -0.43 -8.10
CA TYR A 178 6.79 0.57 -7.82
C TYR A 178 6.60 1.12 -6.40
N ALA A 179 7.69 1.44 -5.72
CA ALA A 179 7.62 1.97 -4.37
C ALA A 179 8.76 2.95 -4.13
N GLY A 180 8.42 4.14 -3.63
CA GLY A 180 9.41 5.08 -3.11
C GLY A 180 10.17 4.47 -1.94
N ASP A 181 11.49 4.62 -1.94
CA ASP A 181 12.39 3.95 -1.00
C ASP A 181 12.44 4.58 0.41
N VAL A 182 11.79 5.74 0.58
CA VAL A 182 11.67 6.46 1.86
C VAL A 182 10.26 6.40 2.45
N ASP A 183 9.31 5.69 1.85
CA ASP A 183 7.96 5.53 2.39
C ASP A 183 7.93 4.46 3.49
N TYR A 184 7.32 4.76 4.64
CA TYR A 184 7.21 3.80 5.74
C TYR A 184 5.96 2.92 5.63
N ILE A 185 4.80 3.55 5.41
CA ILE A 185 3.49 2.89 5.53
C ILE A 185 3.27 1.81 4.48
N CYS A 186 3.80 1.99 3.26
CA CYS A 186 3.76 1.00 2.20
C CYS A 186 5.16 0.80 1.60
N ASN A 187 6.11 0.52 2.49
CA ASN A 187 7.54 0.49 2.18
C ASN A 187 7.95 -0.43 1.03
N TRP A 188 9.07 -0.06 0.39
CA TRP A 188 9.64 -0.75 -0.77
C TRP A 188 10.12 -2.17 -0.44
N ILE A 189 10.61 -2.41 0.79
CA ILE A 189 11.10 -3.73 1.22
C ILE A 189 9.94 -4.74 1.19
N GLY A 190 8.82 -4.40 1.84
CA GLY A 190 7.62 -5.22 1.83
C GLY A 190 7.06 -5.40 0.42
N ASN A 191 7.06 -4.34 -0.39
CA ASN A 191 6.61 -4.41 -1.79
C ASN A 191 7.46 -5.36 -2.64
N LYS A 192 8.79 -5.29 -2.51
CA LYS A 192 9.72 -6.19 -3.18
C LYS A 192 9.50 -7.65 -2.77
N HIS A 193 9.40 -7.91 -1.47
CA HIS A 193 9.29 -9.27 -0.96
C HIS A 193 7.98 -9.96 -1.36
N TRP A 194 6.84 -9.26 -1.33
CA TRP A 194 5.60 -9.89 -1.80
C TRP A 194 5.61 -10.12 -3.31
N ALA A 195 6.22 -9.23 -4.10
CA ALA A 195 6.32 -9.40 -5.55
C ALA A 195 7.19 -10.62 -5.92
N LEU A 196 8.34 -10.82 -5.26
CA LEU A 196 9.21 -11.99 -5.44
C LEU A 196 8.52 -13.31 -4.99
N ASN A 197 7.62 -13.22 -4.02
CA ASN A 197 6.89 -14.36 -3.45
C ASN A 197 5.54 -14.62 -4.16
N LEU A 198 5.14 -13.83 -5.16
CA LEU A 198 3.92 -14.09 -5.91
C LEU A 198 4.09 -15.41 -6.67
N GLU A 199 3.19 -16.37 -6.41
CA GLU A 199 3.20 -17.67 -7.07
C GLU A 199 2.45 -17.58 -8.41
N TRP A 200 3.20 -17.61 -9.51
CA TRP A 200 2.68 -17.61 -10.90
C TRP A 200 3.68 -18.32 -11.83
N GLU A 201 3.26 -18.69 -13.04
CA GLU A 201 4.08 -19.48 -13.98
C GLU A 201 5.49 -18.92 -14.23
N GLY A 202 5.66 -17.59 -14.21
CA GLY A 202 6.94 -16.92 -14.48
C GLY A 202 7.77 -16.54 -13.24
N GLN A 203 7.38 -16.98 -12.03
CA GLN A 203 8.04 -16.58 -10.79
C GLN A 203 9.53 -16.93 -10.78
N GLU A 204 9.90 -18.14 -11.21
CA GLU A 204 11.30 -18.58 -11.20
C GLU A 204 12.16 -17.72 -12.14
N GLN A 205 11.64 -17.38 -13.32
CA GLN A 205 12.34 -16.53 -14.29
C GLN A 205 12.47 -15.09 -13.79
N PHE A 206 11.43 -14.57 -13.11
CA PHE A 206 11.44 -13.26 -12.48
C PHE A 206 12.50 -13.19 -11.37
N ASN A 207 12.54 -14.19 -10.48
CA ASN A 207 13.48 -14.24 -9.36
C ASN A 207 14.95 -14.51 -9.78
N LYS A 208 15.18 -14.93 -11.03
CA LYS A 208 16.52 -15.06 -11.63
C LYS A 208 17.07 -13.76 -12.20
N GLN A 209 16.26 -12.71 -12.32
CA GLN A 209 16.74 -11.42 -12.83
C GLN A 209 17.53 -10.67 -11.74
N ASP A 210 18.58 -9.98 -12.15
CA ASP A 210 19.31 -9.06 -11.27
C ASP A 210 18.53 -7.76 -11.09
N ASP A 211 18.70 -7.11 -9.94
CA ASP A 211 18.27 -5.72 -9.77
C ASP A 211 19.11 -4.83 -10.69
N LEU A 212 18.44 -4.01 -11.52
CA LEU A 212 19.10 -3.09 -12.44
C LEU A 212 18.81 -1.63 -12.05
N ASP A 213 19.83 -0.79 -12.16
CA ASP A 213 19.67 0.65 -12.02
C ASP A 213 18.84 1.22 -13.18
N ILE A 214 17.66 1.77 -12.86
CA ILE A 214 16.84 2.46 -13.86
C ILE A 214 17.38 3.89 -14.05
N LYS A 215 17.88 4.18 -15.25
CA LYS A 215 18.19 5.55 -15.67
C LYS A 215 16.93 6.21 -16.22
N VAL A 216 16.37 7.14 -15.47
CA VAL A 216 15.24 7.95 -15.95
C VAL A 216 15.79 9.00 -16.93
N PHE A 217 15.48 8.85 -18.20
CA PHE A 217 15.80 9.86 -19.20
C PHE A 217 14.89 11.07 -18.99
N THR A 218 15.49 12.23 -18.77
CA THR A 218 14.80 13.51 -18.53
C THR A 218 14.36 14.21 -19.82
N GLU A 219 14.46 13.55 -20.98
CA GLU A 219 13.97 14.13 -22.24
C GLU A 219 12.45 14.01 -22.29
N VAL A 220 11.79 15.05 -21.79
CA VAL A 220 10.42 15.38 -22.18
C VAL A 220 10.52 15.94 -23.60
N ALA A 221 10.08 15.16 -24.59
CA ALA A 221 9.86 15.64 -25.95
C ALA A 221 8.69 16.64 -26.01
#